data_AF-A0A0F2JDN9-F1
#
_entry.id   AF-A0A0F2JDN9-F1
#
_cell.length_a   1.000
_cell.length_b   1.000
_cell.length_c   1.000
_cell.angle_alpha   90.00
_cell.angle_beta   90.00
_cell.angle_gamma   90.00
#
_symmetry.space_group_name_H-M   'P 1'
#
loop_
_entity.id
_entity.type
_entity.pdbx_description
1 polymer ?
#
loop_
_entity_poly.entity_id
_entity_poly.type
_entity_poly.pdbx_seq_one_letter_code
_entity_poly.pdbx_strand_id
1 'polypeptide(L)' 'MKASKKRSPEEIKLILANAKTTMAIEGFEVTEKETELVKQYLEGSLSEDEVVRRIKGGL' A
#
# COMPACT_ATOMS: atom_id res chain seq x y z
N MET A 1 -10.33 -15.03 -4.06
CA MET A 1 -10.27 -13.79 -3.25
C MET A 1 -10.75 -12.63 -4.13
N LYS A 2 -11.60 -11.74 -3.61
CA LYS A 2 -12.32 -10.73 -4.42
C LYS A 2 -11.35 -9.72 -5.01
N ALA A 3 -11.48 -9.44 -6.31
CA ALA A 3 -10.77 -8.37 -7.00
C ALA A 3 -10.86 -7.06 -6.19
N SER A 4 -9.69 -6.50 -5.87
CA SER A 4 -9.54 -5.20 -5.22
C SER A 4 -10.44 -4.18 -5.92
N LYS A 5 -11.41 -3.65 -5.18
CA LYS A 5 -12.31 -2.61 -5.67
C LYS A 5 -11.44 -1.37 -5.91
N LYS A 6 -11.23 -0.99 -7.17
CA LYS A 6 -10.44 0.19 -7.54
C LYS A 6 -10.96 1.40 -6.76
N ARG A 7 -10.08 2.00 -5.94
CA ARG A 7 -10.43 3.09 -5.03
C ARG A 7 -10.30 4.45 -5.71
N SER A 8 -11.02 5.46 -5.24
CA SER A 8 -10.82 6.83 -5.71
C SER A 8 -9.45 7.38 -5.25
N PRO A 9 -8.88 8.38 -5.94
CA PRO A 9 -7.64 9.01 -5.51
C PRO A 9 -7.69 9.56 -4.07
N GLU A 10 -8.83 10.13 -3.66
CA GLU A 10 -9.06 10.67 -2.33
C GLU A 10 -9.08 9.57 -1.26
N GLU A 11 -9.75 8.44 -1.56
CA GLU A 11 -9.76 7.27 -0.69
C GLU A 11 -8.35 6.70 -0.52
N ILE A 12 -7.59 6.56 -1.61
CA ILE A 12 -6.20 6.07 -1.59
C ILE A 12 -5.35 6.98 -0.72
N LYS A 13 -5.45 8.30 -0.88
CA LYS A 13 -4.72 9.28 -0.08
C LYS A 13 -5.05 9.14 1.41
N LEU A 14 -6.33 8.98 1.76
CA LEU A 14 -6.77 8.80 3.14
C LEU A 14 -6.21 7.51 3.74
N ILE A 15 -6.26 6.40 3.00
CA ILE A 15 -5.75 5.10 3.45
C ILE A 15 -4.24 5.15 3.69
N LEU A 16 -3.48 5.73 2.77
CA LEU A 16 -2.03 5.87 2.91
C LEU A 16 -1.68 6.78 4.10
N ALA A 17 -2.39 7.89 4.28
CA ALA A 17 -2.16 8.79 5.42
C ALA A 17 -2.43 8.11 6.77
N ASN A 18 -3.55 7.38 6.87
CA ASN A 18 -3.90 6.65 8.08
C ASN A 18 -2.88 5.55 8.38
N ALA A 19 -2.50 4.75 7.37
CA ALA A 19 -1.49 3.70 7.53
C ALA A 19 -0.16 4.28 8.02
N LYS A 20 0.34 5.36 7.39
CA LYS A 20 1.56 6.05 7.85
C LYS A 20 1.47 6.52 9.28
N THR A 21 0.33 7.10 9.67
CA THR A 21 0.12 7.61 11.03
C THR A 21 0.11 6.47 12.05
N THR A 22 -0.61 5.39 11.77
CA THR A 22 -0.66 4.21 12.64
C THR A 22 0.72 3.57 12.80
N MET A 23 1.48 3.41 11.71
CA MET A 23 2.84 2.86 11.79
C MET A 23 3.77 3.78 12.59
N ALA A 24 3.67 5.10 12.42
CA ALA A 24 4.45 6.07 13.17
C ALA A 24 4.15 6.06 14.68
N ILE A 25 2.87 5.86 15.07
CA ILE A 25 2.48 5.71 16.49
C ILE A 25 3.19 4.51 17.13
N GLU A 26 3.36 3.44 16.37
CA GLU A 26 4.08 2.22 16.78
C GLU A 26 5.60 2.34 16.66
N GLY A 27 6.13 3.52 16.28
CA GLY A 27 7.56 3.79 16.15
C GLY A 27 8.18 3.29 14.84
N PHE A 28 7.38 2.95 13.83
CA PHE A 28 7.86 2.55 12.51
C PHE A 28 7.83 3.71 11.52
N GLU A 29 8.82 3.73 10.63
CA GLU A 29 8.87 4.62 9.48
C GLU A 29 8.40 3.87 8.22
N VAL A 30 7.44 4.44 7.50
CA VAL A 30 6.98 3.90 6.21
C VAL A 30 7.72 4.64 5.09
N THR A 31 8.53 3.90 4.34
CA THR A 31 9.33 4.43 3.26
C THR A 31 8.49 4.86 2.05
N GLU A 32 9.09 5.66 1.16
CA GLU A 32 8.46 6.03 -0.11
C GLU A 32 8.22 4.80 -1.01
N LYS A 33 9.13 3.83 -1.01
CA LYS A 33 9.00 2.59 -1.79
C LYS A 33 7.80 1.77 -1.34
N GLU A 34 7.62 1.60 -0.03
CA GLU A 34 6.47 0.89 0.54
C GLU A 34 5.17 1.65 0.25
N THR A 35 5.19 2.98 0.34
CA THR A 35 4.03 3.82 0.00
C THR A 35 3.62 3.63 -1.45
N GLU A 36 4.58 3.66 -2.37
CA GLU A 36 4.33 3.51 -3.81
C GLU A 36 3.86 2.09 -4.15
N LEU A 37 4.42 1.06 -3.52
CA LEU A 37 3.97 -0.32 -3.70
C LEU A 37 2.50 -0.49 -3.31
N VAL A 38 2.11 0.01 -2.13
CA VAL A 38 0.72 -0.05 -1.64
C VAL A 38 -0.19 0.79 -2.53
N LYS A 39 0.26 1.97 -2.97
CA LYS A 39 -0.52 2.82 -3.89
C LYS A 39 -0.84 2.07 -5.20
N GLN A 40 0.15 1.45 -5.84
CA GLN A 40 -0.06 0.69 -7.09
C GLN A 40 -1.04 -0.49 -6.90
N TYR A 41 -1.03 -1.12 -5.72
CA TYR A 41 -2.01 -2.15 -5.37
C TYR A 41 -3.43 -1.58 -5.23
N LEU A 42 -3.58 -0.44 -4.55
CA LEU A 42 -4.89 0.21 -4.34
C LEU A 42 -5.49 0.79 -5.63
N GLU A 43 -4.63 1.22 -6.56
CA GLU A 43 -5.03 1.66 -7.91
C GLU A 43 -5.44 0.49 -8.81
N GLY A 44 -5.12 -0.76 -8.42
CA GLY A 44 -5.34 -1.97 -9.20
C GLY A 44 -4.27 -2.24 -10.26
N SER A 45 -3.16 -1.51 -10.23
CA SER A 45 -2.01 -1.68 -11.13
C SER A 45 -1.16 -2.91 -10.75
N LEU A 46 -1.22 -3.35 -9.49
CA LEU A 46 -0.59 -4.58 -9.01
C LEU A 46 -1.62 -5.57 -8.45
N SER A 47 -1.39 -6.85 -8.69
CA SER A 47 -2.09 -7.93 -8.00
C SER A 47 -1.52 -8.15 -6.59
N GLU A 48 -2.31 -8.77 -5.71
CA GLU A 48 -1.86 -9.14 -4.37
C GLU A 48 -0.63 -10.07 -4.40
N ASP A 49 -0.62 -11.05 -5.31
CA ASP A 49 0.51 -11.96 -5.48
C ASP A 49 1.80 -11.23 -5.86
N GLU A 50 1.71 -10.21 -6.71
CA GLU A 50 2.86 -9.40 -7.10
C GLU A 50 3.34 -8.53 -5.94
N VAL A 51 2.43 -7.94 -5.14
CA VAL A 51 2.80 -7.22 -3.91
C VAL A 51 3.57 -8.13 -2.94
N VAL A 52 3.07 -9.35 -2.70
CA VAL A 52 3.71 -10.31 -1.80
C VAL A 52 5.07 -10.77 -2.33
N ARG A 53 5.17 -11.06 -3.63
CA ARG A 53 6.44 -11.41 -4.28
C ARG A 53 7.45 -10.29 -4.09
N ARG A 54 7.02 -9.04 -4.23
CA ARG A 54 7.85 -7.87 -4.07
C ARG A 54 8.38 -7.75 -2.63
N ILE A 55 7.50 -7.78 -1.63
CA ILE A 55 7.92 -7.73 -0.22
C ILE A 55 8.91 -8.86 0.12
N LYS A 56 8.65 -10.10 -0.35
CA LYS A 56 9.56 -11.24 -0.14
C LYS A 56 10.90 -11.11 -0.88
N GLY A 57 10.91 -10.43 -2.03
CA GLY A 57 12.10 -10.13 -2.80
C GLY A 57 12.92 -8.96 -2.24
N GLY A 58 12.48 -8.36 -1.12
CA GLY A 58 13.14 -7.21 -0.50
C GLY A 58 12.89 -5.90 -1.26
N LEU A 59 11.76 -5.78 -1.96
CA LEU A 59 11.45 -4.60 -2.77
C LEU A 59 11.51 -3.28 -2.01
#